data_AF-A0A658BSL2-F1
#
_entry.id   AF-A0A658BSL2-F1
#
_cell.length_a   1.000
_cell.length_b   1.000
_cell.length_c   1.000
_cell.angle_alpha   90.00
_cell.angle_beta   90.00
_cell.angle_gamma   90.00
#
_symmetry.space_group_name_H-M   'P 1'
#
loop_
_entity.id
_entity.type
_entity.pdbx_description
1 polymer ?
#
loop_
_entity_poly.entity_id
_entity_poly.type
_entity_poly.pdbx_seq_one_letter_code
_entity_poly.pdbx_strand_id
1 'polypeptide(L)'
;MAINLEDYQELIDSLSPELQESLHSAWLEAAKVFSARGLDNYLKSAAALKTLGKGDELIATWIDHAPLVAKEIGEDIIPDLVQTALELASKTSGAVIELVLSTAPTAANRLGDETLFRAYLQFVNN
;
A
#
# COMPACT_ATOMS: atom_id res chain seq x y z
N MET A 1 -8.81 -1.74 -20.32
CA MET A 1 -7.41 -1.92 -20.75
C MET A 1 -6.74 -2.75 -19.66
N ALA A 2 -6.20 -3.92 -19.96
CA ALA A 2 -5.47 -4.69 -18.96
C ALA A 2 -4.13 -3.99 -18.74
N ILE A 3 -3.83 -3.60 -17.50
CA ILE A 3 -2.49 -3.18 -17.13
C ILE A 3 -1.66 -4.45 -16.95
N ASN A 4 -0.51 -4.51 -17.60
CA ASN A 4 0.42 -5.61 -17.41
C ASN A 4 1.47 -5.20 -16.39
N LEU A 5 1.84 -6.13 -15.50
CA LEU A 5 2.90 -5.89 -14.52
C LEU A 5 4.23 -5.52 -15.21
N GLU A 6 4.45 -6.03 -16.42
CA GLU A 6 5.58 -5.72 -17.31
C GLU A 6 5.73 -4.23 -17.64
N ASP A 7 4.64 -3.45 -17.60
CA ASP A 7 4.66 -2.00 -17.82
C ASP A 7 5.43 -1.25 -16.70
N TYR A 8 5.76 -1.95 -15.60
CA TYR A 8 6.42 -1.42 -14.41
C TYR A 8 7.79 -2.06 -14.15
N GLN A 9 8.43 -2.64 -15.18
CA GLN A 9 9.67 -3.41 -15.00
C GLN A 9 10.76 -2.64 -14.25
N GLU A 10 10.96 -1.34 -14.53
CA GLU A 10 11.95 -0.52 -13.81
C GLU A 10 11.71 -0.46 -12.30
N LEU A 11 10.45 -0.46 -11.88
CA LEU A 11 10.06 -0.46 -10.48
C LEU A 11 10.34 -1.82 -9.84
N ILE A 12 9.94 -2.88 -10.53
CA ILE A 12 10.08 -4.27 -10.08
C ILE A 12 11.55 -4.65 -9.94
N ASP A 13 12.38 -4.30 -10.93
CA ASP A 13 13.82 -4.55 -10.92
C ASP A 13 14.53 -3.85 -9.76
N SER A 14 13.92 -2.80 -9.23
CA SER A 14 14.45 -2.12 -8.07
C SER A 14 14.22 -2.94 -6.78
N LEU A 15 13.16 -3.74 -6.69
CA LEU A 15 12.81 -4.51 -5.50
C LEU A 15 13.76 -5.69 -5.28
N SER A 16 13.88 -6.16 -4.03
CA SER A 16 14.58 -7.41 -3.73
C SER A 16 13.86 -8.61 -4.35
N PRO A 17 14.55 -9.73 -4.62
CA PRO A 17 13.93 -10.93 -5.19
C PRO A 17 12.69 -11.41 -4.42
N GLU A 18 12.73 -11.32 -3.09
CA GLU A 18 11.62 -11.70 -2.20
C GLU A 18 10.40 -10.80 -2.41
N LEU A 19 10.61 -9.48 -2.55
CA LEU A 19 9.54 -8.53 -2.83
C LEU A 19 8.99 -8.67 -4.26
N GLN A 20 9.83 -9.02 -5.22
CA GLN A 20 9.37 -9.33 -6.58
C GLN A 20 8.44 -10.54 -6.55
N GLU A 21 8.82 -11.62 -5.88
CA GLU A 21 7.99 -12.83 -5.74
C GLU A 21 6.65 -12.52 -5.04
N SER A 22 6.68 -11.77 -3.94
CA SER A 22 5.48 -11.30 -3.23
C SER A 22 4.57 -10.50 -4.16
N LEU A 23 5.11 -9.54 -4.91
CA LEU A 23 4.34 -8.73 -5.85
C LEU A 23 3.73 -9.55 -6.98
N HIS A 24 4.50 -10.47 -7.57
CA HIS A 24 4.02 -11.38 -8.62
C HIS A 24 2.89 -12.29 -8.12
N SER A 25 3.00 -12.78 -6.87
CA SER A 25 1.97 -13.60 -6.23
C SER A 25 0.69 -12.79 -5.93
N ALA A 26 0.84 -11.56 -5.44
CA ALA A 26 -0.28 -10.68 -5.09
C ALA A 26 -0.98 -10.06 -6.31
N TRP A 27 -0.30 -9.99 -7.47
CA TRP A 27 -0.76 -9.23 -8.64
C TRP A 27 -2.17 -9.57 -9.12
N LEU A 28 -2.48 -10.86 -9.24
CA LEU A 28 -3.78 -11.29 -9.75
C LEU A 28 -4.92 -10.86 -8.83
N GLU A 29 -4.72 -10.89 -7.52
CA GLU A 29 -5.73 -10.45 -6.56
C GLU A 29 -5.82 -8.92 -6.50
N ALA A 30 -4.69 -8.23 -6.56
CA ALA A 30 -4.66 -6.76 -6.66
C ALA A 30 -5.42 -6.28 -7.90
N ALA A 31 -5.24 -6.92 -9.06
CA ALA A 31 -5.90 -6.59 -10.32
C ALA A 31 -7.41 -6.86 -10.33
N LYS A 32 -7.93 -7.68 -9.40
CA LYS A 32 -9.39 -7.86 -9.23
C LYS A 32 -10.03 -6.72 -8.44
N VAL A 33 -9.25 -6.04 -7.61
CA VAL A 33 -9.73 -4.97 -6.72
C VAL A 33 -9.53 -3.59 -7.35
N PHE A 34 -8.36 -3.37 -7.95
CA PHE A 34 -7.98 -2.07 -8.48
C PHE A 34 -8.38 -1.85 -9.93
N SER A 35 -8.70 -0.60 -10.24
CA SER A 35 -8.69 -0.10 -11.60
C SER A 35 -7.25 0.03 -12.13
N ALA A 36 -7.12 0.36 -13.42
CA ALA A 36 -5.85 0.72 -14.03
C ALA A 36 -5.11 1.82 -13.24
N ARG A 37 -5.82 2.88 -12.85
CA ARG A 37 -5.25 3.96 -12.03
C ARG A 37 -4.91 3.48 -10.62
N GLY A 38 -5.74 2.61 -10.03
CA GLY A 38 -5.49 2.02 -8.72
C GLY A 38 -4.20 1.19 -8.68
N LEU A 39 -3.97 0.34 -9.70
CA LEU A 39 -2.75 -0.45 -9.83
C LEU A 39 -1.51 0.43 -9.99
N ASP A 40 -1.60 1.50 -10.80
CA ASP A 40 -0.52 2.47 -10.95
C ASP A 40 -0.16 3.14 -9.61
N ASN A 41 -1.16 3.61 -8.87
CA ASN A 41 -0.98 4.18 -7.54
C ASN A 41 -0.41 3.18 -6.54
N TYR A 42 -0.88 1.93 -6.56
CA TYR A 42 -0.42 0.86 -5.69
C TYR A 42 1.07 0.55 -5.90
N LEU A 43 1.50 0.41 -7.15
CA LEU A 43 2.91 0.14 -7.48
C LEU A 43 3.79 1.35 -7.16
N LYS A 44 3.41 2.57 -7.59
CA LYS A 44 4.17 3.79 -7.27
C LYS A 44 4.30 4.02 -5.78
N SER A 45 3.28 3.66 -5.00
CA SER A 45 3.32 3.69 -3.54
C SER A 45 4.35 2.72 -2.96
N ALA A 46 4.46 1.49 -3.49
CA ALA A 46 5.49 0.54 -3.09
C ALA A 46 6.90 1.10 -3.34
N ALA A 47 7.13 1.72 -4.50
CA ALA A 47 8.38 2.41 -4.80
C ALA A 47 8.65 3.59 -3.86
N ALA A 48 7.63 4.40 -3.56
CA ALA A 48 7.77 5.53 -2.63
C ALA A 48 8.16 5.04 -1.22
N LEU A 49 7.50 4.00 -0.70
CA LEU A 49 7.82 3.40 0.60
C LEU A 49 9.24 2.84 0.64
N LYS A 50 9.71 2.24 -0.45
CA LYS A 50 11.08 1.75 -0.58
C LYS A 50 12.12 2.86 -0.39
N THR A 51 11.84 4.08 -0.87
CA THR A 51 12.79 5.22 -0.70
C THR A 51 13.04 5.60 0.76
N LEU A 52 12.19 5.15 1.70
CA LEU A 52 12.36 5.39 3.12
C LEU A 52 13.55 4.61 3.72
N GLY A 53 14.01 3.54 3.07
CA GLY A 53 15.11 2.70 3.57
C GLY A 53 14.79 2.00 4.91
N LYS A 54 13.52 1.68 5.15
CA LYS A 54 13.02 1.14 6.43
C LYS A 54 12.85 -0.40 6.46
N GLY A 55 13.44 -1.11 5.51
CA GLY A 55 13.40 -2.58 5.40
C GLY A 55 12.31 -3.09 4.46
N ASP A 56 12.50 -4.28 3.91
CA ASP A 56 11.65 -4.86 2.87
C ASP A 56 10.26 -5.25 3.40
N GLU A 57 10.16 -5.63 4.66
CA GLU A 57 8.94 -6.05 5.35
C GLU A 57 7.87 -4.96 5.34
N LEU A 58 8.28 -3.69 5.35
CA LEU A 58 7.36 -2.57 5.18
C LEU A 58 6.71 -2.58 3.79
N ILE A 59 7.49 -2.87 2.75
CA ILE A 59 7.04 -2.92 1.36
C ILE A 59 6.21 -4.20 1.14
N ALA A 60 6.64 -5.34 1.68
CA ALA A 60 5.87 -6.58 1.65
C ALA A 60 4.48 -6.38 2.30
N THR A 61 4.44 -5.72 3.46
CA THR A 61 3.18 -5.41 4.15
C THR A 61 2.28 -4.52 3.28
N TRP A 62 2.84 -3.51 2.61
CA TRP A 62 2.08 -2.70 1.66
C TRP A 62 1.52 -3.54 0.51
N ILE A 63 2.37 -4.39 -0.10
CA ILE A 63 1.99 -5.26 -1.22
C ILE A 63 0.78 -6.13 -0.84
N ASP A 64 0.83 -6.72 0.35
CA ASP A 64 -0.20 -7.66 0.81
C ASP A 64 -1.49 -6.95 1.28
N HIS A 65 -1.38 -5.80 1.95
CA HIS A 65 -2.51 -5.22 2.70
C HIS A 65 -3.21 -4.06 1.99
N ALA A 66 -2.52 -3.31 1.13
CA ALA A 66 -3.15 -2.19 0.41
C ALA A 66 -4.35 -2.61 -0.47
N PRO A 67 -4.29 -3.74 -1.22
CA PRO A 67 -5.46 -4.24 -1.96
C PRO A 67 -6.64 -4.58 -1.05
N LEU A 68 -6.38 -5.06 0.16
CA LEU A 68 -7.43 -5.38 1.13
C LEU A 68 -8.14 -4.11 1.62
N VAL A 69 -7.41 -3.02 1.86
CA VAL A 69 -8.02 -1.72 2.19
C VAL A 69 -8.94 -1.25 1.07
N ALA A 70 -8.46 -1.27 -0.18
CA ALA A 70 -9.25 -0.84 -1.33
C ALA A 70 -10.50 -1.71 -1.54
N LYS A 71 -10.42 -3.00 -1.25
CA LYS A 71 -11.56 -3.92 -1.33
C LYS A 71 -12.66 -3.57 -0.33
N GLU A 72 -12.31 -3.08 0.86
CA GLU A 72 -13.28 -2.78 1.91
C GLU A 72 -13.99 -1.43 1.69
N ILE A 73 -13.25 -0.39 1.28
CA ILE A 73 -13.78 0.98 1.25
C ILE A 73 -13.57 1.74 -0.06
N GLY A 74 -12.85 1.19 -1.04
CA GLY A 74 -12.59 1.85 -2.33
C GLY A 74 -11.12 2.22 -2.54
N GLU A 75 -10.69 2.29 -3.81
CA GLU A 75 -9.30 2.56 -4.18
C GLU A 75 -8.87 4.02 -3.99
N ASP A 76 -9.81 4.95 -3.84
CA ASP A 76 -9.53 6.39 -3.73
C ASP A 76 -8.83 6.77 -2.42
N ILE A 77 -8.85 5.87 -1.43
CA ILE A 77 -8.16 6.05 -0.15
C ILE A 77 -6.67 5.66 -0.17
N ILE A 78 -6.22 4.92 -1.18
CA ILE A 78 -4.85 4.39 -1.25
C ILE A 78 -3.78 5.52 -1.26
N PRO A 79 -3.97 6.63 -2.00
CA PRO A 79 -3.07 7.78 -1.91
C PRO A 79 -2.98 8.36 -0.48
N ASP A 80 -4.10 8.47 0.25
CA ASP A 80 -4.08 8.97 1.63
C ASP A 80 -3.34 8.00 2.57
N LEU A 81 -3.51 6.69 2.38
CA LEU A 81 -2.84 5.67 3.19
C LEU A 81 -1.32 5.71 3.02
N VAL A 82 -0.83 5.74 1.78
CA VAL A 82 0.63 5.84 1.54
C VAL A 82 1.18 7.18 2.03
N GLN A 83 0.46 8.29 1.81
CA GLN A 83 0.86 9.61 2.28
C GLN A 83 1.03 9.62 3.80
N THR A 84 0.08 9.01 4.52
CA THR A 84 0.16 8.85 5.97
C THR A 84 1.39 8.05 6.40
N ALA A 85 1.70 6.94 5.73
CA ALA A 85 2.88 6.14 6.00
C ALA A 85 4.19 6.91 5.75
N LEU A 86 4.25 7.70 4.67
CA LEU A 86 5.39 8.55 4.34
C LEU A 86 5.59 9.67 5.37
N GLU A 87 4.52 10.29 5.87
CA GLU A 87 4.60 11.34 6.89
C GLU A 87 5.06 10.79 8.25
N LEU A 88 4.54 9.62 8.64
CA LEU A 88 4.96 8.89 9.84
C LEU A 88 6.45 8.51 9.80
N ALA A 89 7.05 8.37 8.61
CA ALA A 89 8.45 8.00 8.45
C ALA A 89 9.44 8.92 9.19
N SER A 90 9.07 10.19 9.37
CA SER A 90 9.85 11.20 10.11
C SER A 90 9.62 11.19 11.62
N LYS A 91 8.56 10.52 12.09
CA LYS A 91 8.09 10.52 13.49
C LYS A 91 8.30 9.19 14.21
N THR A 92 8.42 8.08 13.46
CA THR A 92 8.49 6.74 14.04
C THR A 92 9.34 5.74 13.21
N SER A 93 9.51 4.53 13.75
CA SER A 93 10.29 3.45 13.14
C SER A 93 9.54 2.74 12.00
N GLY A 94 10.27 2.02 11.15
CA GLY A 94 9.67 1.18 10.09
C GLY A 94 8.67 0.16 10.62
N ALA A 95 9.01 -0.53 11.70
CA ALA A 95 8.14 -1.52 12.34
C ALA A 95 6.81 -0.94 12.83
N VAL A 96 6.78 0.34 13.25
CA VAL A 96 5.51 0.98 13.63
C VAL A 96 4.65 1.29 12.40
N ILE A 97 5.26 1.73 11.30
CA ILE A 97 4.54 2.00 10.04
C ILE A 97 4.02 0.69 9.45
N GLU A 98 4.82 -0.37 9.50
CA GLU A 98 4.42 -1.74 9.15
C GLU A 98 3.18 -2.19 9.96
N LEU A 99 3.15 -1.94 11.26
CA LEU A 99 2.00 -2.25 12.10
C LEU A 99 0.76 -1.44 11.71
N VAL A 100 0.93 -0.15 11.35
CA VAL A 100 -0.18 0.68 10.84
C VAL A 100 -0.71 0.11 9.52
N LEU A 101 0.16 -0.25 8.58
CA LEU A 101 -0.25 -0.80 7.29
C LEU A 101 -0.90 -2.19 7.41
N SER A 102 -0.35 -3.08 8.25
CA SER A 102 -0.91 -4.42 8.45
C SER A 102 -2.28 -4.41 9.14
N THR A 103 -2.56 -3.40 9.96
CA THR A 103 -3.86 -3.23 10.62
C THR A 103 -4.85 -2.36 9.84
N ALA A 104 -4.39 -1.68 8.79
CA ALA A 104 -5.23 -0.82 7.95
C ALA A 104 -6.46 -1.53 7.36
N PRO A 105 -6.39 -2.79 6.86
CA PRO A 105 -7.60 -3.47 6.37
C PRO A 105 -8.64 -3.70 7.46
N THR A 106 -8.19 -3.96 8.70
CA THR A 106 -9.11 -4.10 9.84
C THR A 106 -9.80 -2.78 10.14
N ALA A 107 -9.07 -1.66 10.13
CA ALA A 107 -9.67 -0.33 10.31
C ALA A 107 -10.65 0.01 9.16
N ALA A 108 -10.29 -0.28 7.91
CA ALA A 108 -11.13 -0.07 6.74
C ALA A 108 -12.45 -0.85 6.84
N ASN A 109 -12.37 -2.16 7.12
CA ASN A 109 -13.54 -3.01 7.31
C ASN A 109 -14.46 -2.52 8.44
N ARG A 110 -13.88 -2.00 9.53
CA ARG A 110 -14.66 -1.56 10.71
C ARG A 110 -15.32 -0.21 10.51
N LEU A 111 -14.66 0.70 9.79
CA LEU A 111 -15.18 2.03 9.52
C LEU A 111 -16.16 2.02 8.35
N GLY A 112 -15.91 1.17 7.34
CA GLY A 112 -16.83 0.93 6.21
C GLY A 112 -17.09 2.16 5.33
N ASP A 113 -16.31 3.23 5.49
CA ASP A 113 -16.48 4.50 4.80
C ASP A 113 -15.13 5.21 4.65
N GLU A 114 -14.89 5.78 3.47
CA GLU A 114 -13.64 6.48 3.13
C GLU A 114 -13.40 7.72 3.99
N THR A 115 -14.45 8.49 4.32
CA THR A 115 -14.33 9.72 5.11
C THR A 115 -13.94 9.38 6.54
N LEU A 116 -14.57 8.36 7.14
CA LEU A 116 -14.21 7.87 8.46
C LEU A 116 -12.80 7.29 8.51
N PHE A 117 -12.40 6.55 7.48
CA PHE A 117 -11.03 6.03 7.38
C PHE A 117 -10.00 7.15 7.26
N ARG A 118 -10.27 8.19 6.45
CA ARG A 118 -9.41 9.37 6.36
C ARG A 118 -9.28 10.09 7.71
N ALA A 119 -10.37 10.23 8.46
CA ALA A 119 -10.32 10.80 9.81
C ALA A 119 -9.50 9.92 10.77
N TYR A 120 -9.58 8.59 10.64
CA TYR A 120 -8.73 7.66 11.38
C TYR A 120 -7.25 7.81 11.03
N LEU A 121 -6.89 7.93 9.75
CA LEU A 121 -5.50 8.18 9.32
C LEU A 121 -4.96 9.49 9.91
N GLN A 122 -5.77 10.56 9.90
CA GLN A 122 -5.42 11.83 10.54
C GLN A 122 -5.18 11.67 12.04
N PHE A 123 -6.04 10.89 12.72
CA PHE A 123 -5.87 10.60 14.15
C PHE A 123 -4.55 9.88 14.44
N VAL A 124 -4.21 8.85 13.65
CA VAL A 124 -2.97 8.06 13.81
C VAL A 124 -1.71 8.89 13.54
N ASN A 125 -1.78 9.88 12.66
CA ASN A 125 -0.64 10.71 12.26
C ASN A 125 -0.43 11.96 13.12
N ASN A 126 -1.24 12.20 14.15
CA ASN A 126 -1.07 13.36 15.04
C ASN A 126 0.20 13.28 15.89
#